data_AF-A0A2W4MBJ5-F1
#
_entry.id   AF-A0A2W4MBJ5-F1
#
_cell.length_a   1.000
_cell.length_b   1.000
_cell.length_c   1.000
_cell.angle_alpha   90.00
_cell.angle_beta   90.00
_cell.angle_gamma   90.00
#
_symmetry.space_group_name_H-M   'P 1'
#
loop_
_entity.id
_entity.type
_entity.pdbx_description
1 polymer ?
#
loop_
_entity_poly.entity_id
_entity_poly.type
_entity_poly.pdbx_seq_one_letter_code
_entity_poly.pdbx_strand_id
1 'polypeptide(L)' 'MTTTKTNIALAELAEKGADTDLLRQMIQFVAQRMMEMDVESLCAAGYGQRSPDRQTSRNGYR' A
#
# COMPACT_ATOMS: atom_id res chain seq x y z
N MET A 1 -14.77 -19.95 23.11
CA MET A 1 -13.76 -19.18 22.35
C MET A 1 -13.73 -19.75 20.93
N THR A 2 -14.47 -19.12 20.03
CA THR A 2 -14.72 -19.56 18.64
C THR A 2 -13.69 -18.93 17.70
N THR A 3 -12.59 -19.64 17.42
CA THR A 3 -11.55 -19.19 16.48
C THR A 3 -11.53 -20.02 15.18
N THR A 4 -12.40 -21.01 15.02
CA THR A 4 -12.23 -22.05 13.98
C THR A 4 -12.84 -21.71 12.61
N LYS A 5 -13.69 -20.68 12.47
CA LYS A 5 -14.40 -20.42 11.20
C LYS A 5 -13.66 -19.53 10.21
N THR A 6 -12.75 -18.65 10.65
CA THR A 6 -12.00 -17.75 9.75
C THR A 6 -10.92 -18.47 8.97
N ASN A 7 -10.25 -19.43 9.62
CA ASN A 7 -9.10 -20.12 9.03
C ASN A 7 -9.50 -21.07 7.90
N ILE A 8 -10.67 -21.70 8.00
CA ILE A 8 -11.21 -22.60 6.96
C ILE A 8 -11.60 -21.77 5.73
N ALA A 9 -12.27 -20.63 5.92
CA ALA A 9 -12.65 -19.75 4.82
C ALA A 9 -11.46 -19.16 4.06
N LEU A 10 -10.38 -18.81 4.78
CA LEU A 10 -9.14 -18.32 4.17
C LEU A 10 -8.41 -19.42 3.38
N ALA A 11 -8.36 -20.64 3.93
CA ALA A 11 -7.74 -21.79 3.27
C ALA A 11 -8.49 -22.19 1.99
N GLU A 12 -9.82 -22.17 2.01
CA GLU A 12 -10.66 -22.47 0.84
C GLU A 12 -10.55 -21.40 -0.26
N LEU A 13 -10.35 -20.13 0.13
CA LEU A 13 -10.08 -19.03 -0.82
C LEU A 13 -8.68 -19.15 -1.45
N ALA A 14 -7.70 -19.65 -0.69
CA ALA A 14 -6.34 -19.87 -1.17
C ALA A 14 -6.25 -21.06 -2.15
N GLU A 15 -7.03 -22.13 -1.93
CA GLU A 15 -7.10 -23.30 -2.81
C GLU A 15 -7.74 -23.02 -4.18
N LYS A 16 -8.64 -22.03 -4.28
CA LYS A 16 -9.28 -21.63 -5.54
C LYS A 16 -8.34 -20.86 -6.50
N GLY A 17 -7.08 -20.67 -6.10
CA GLY A 17 -6.11 -19.83 -6.80
C GLY A 17 -6.35 -18.36 -6.44
N ALA A 18 -5.28 -17.62 -6.14
CA ALA A 18 -5.42 -16.20 -5.84
C ALA A 18 -6.10 -15.50 -7.03
N ASP A 19 -7.24 -14.88 -6.76
CA ASP A 19 -7.99 -14.09 -7.74
C ASP A 19 -7.01 -13.13 -8.41
N THR A 20 -6.85 -13.26 -9.72
CA THR A 20 -5.90 -12.46 -10.50
C THR A 20 -6.18 -10.97 -10.34
N ASP A 21 -7.43 -10.59 -10.10
CA ASP A 21 -7.82 -9.21 -9.83
C ASP A 21 -7.36 -8.74 -8.44
N LEU A 22 -7.42 -9.62 -7.44
CA LEU A 22 -6.87 -9.34 -6.11
C LEU A 22 -5.35 -9.13 -6.18
N LEU A 23 -4.63 -10.01 -6.88
CA LEU A 23 -3.18 -9.85 -7.07
C LEU A 23 -2.84 -8.54 -7.80
N ARG A 24 -3.61 -8.20 -8.84
CA ARG A 24 -3.47 -6.93 -9.57
C ARG A 24 -3.70 -5.72 -8.65
N GLN A 25 -4.72 -5.75 -7.80
CA GLN A 25 -4.98 -4.68 -6.85
C GLN A 25 -3.88 -4.56 -5.78
N MET A 26 -3.38 -5.68 -5.26
CA MET A 26 -2.27 -5.69 -4.32
C MET A 26 -1.02 -5.09 -4.93
N ILE A 27 -0.68 -5.45 -6.18
CA ILE A 27 0.48 -4.88 -6.88
C ILE A 27 0.30 -3.38 -7.10
N GLN A 28 -0.88 -2.91 -7.51
CA GLN A 28 -1.15 -1.48 -7.66
C GLN A 28 -0.99 -0.73 -6.35
N PHE A 29 -1.51 -1.28 -5.25
CA PHE A 29 -1.38 -0.69 -3.92
C PHE A 29 0.08 -0.62 -3.49
N VAL A 30 0.84 -1.70 -3.62
CA VAL A 30 2.26 -1.74 -3.25
C VAL A 30 3.06 -0.76 -4.11
N ALA A 31 2.82 -0.72 -5.42
CA ALA A 31 3.49 0.23 -6.31
C ALA A 31 3.19 1.69 -5.90
N GLN A 32 1.94 2.01 -5.54
CA GLN A 32 1.59 3.33 -5.03
C GLN A 32 2.34 3.66 -3.74
N ARG A 33 2.40 2.72 -2.79
CA ARG A 33 3.11 2.92 -1.52
C ARG A 33 4.61 3.11 -1.72
N MET A 34 5.23 2.38 -2.65
CA MET A 34 6.64 2.58 -3.00
C MET A 34 6.89 3.97 -3.54
N MET A 35 6.08 4.43 -4.50
CA MET A 35 6.19 5.79 -5.04
C MET A 35 5.96 6.87 -3.98
N GLU A 36 5.07 6.63 -3.01
CA GLU A 36 4.86 7.54 -1.88
C GLU A 36 6.10 7.63 -0.99
N MET A 37 6.70 6.49 -0.61
CA MET A 37 7.93 6.46 0.20
C MET A 37 9.09 7.16 -0.50
N ASP A 38 9.28 6.94 -1.80
CA ASP A 38 10.35 7.60 -2.56
C ASP A 38 10.20 9.13 -2.54
N VAL A 39 8.96 9.63 -2.69
CA VAL A 39 8.67 11.07 -2.64
C VAL A 39 8.94 11.63 -1.26
N GLU A 40 8.54 10.96 -0.18
CA GLU A 40 8.81 11.42 1.18
C GLU A 40 10.31 11.49 1.47
N SER A 41 11.08 10.51 0.99
CA SER A 41 12.55 10.51 1.06
C SER A 41 13.15 11.70 0.30
N LEU A 42 12.68 11.97 -0.92
CA LEU A 42 13.19 13.08 -1.75
C LEU A 42 12.77 14.46 -1.22
N CYS A 43 11.59 14.58 -0.62
CA CYS A 43 11.11 15.82 -0.03
C CYS A 43 11.69 16.07 1.37
N ALA A 44 12.30 15.06 2.01
CA ALA A 44 12.71 15.05 3.42
C ALA A 44 11.55 15.40 4.38
N ALA A 45 10.32 15.06 3.97
CA ALA A 45 9.11 15.36 4.72
C ALA A 45 7.94 14.55 4.16
N GLY A 46 7.07 14.07 5.06
CA GLY A 46 5.85 13.37 4.71
C GLY A 46 4.84 14.25 3.94
N TYR A 47 3.80 13.59 3.41
CA TYR A 47 2.71 14.30 2.74
C TYR A 47 2.02 15.30 3.69
N GLY A 48 1.93 16.57 3.28
CA GLY A 48 1.30 17.63 4.08
C GLY A 48 2.03 18.01 5.37
N GLN A 49 3.15 17.36 5.71
CA GLN A 49 3.90 17.61 6.93
C GLN A 49 4.66 18.94 6.85
N ARG A 50 4.52 19.83 7.84
CA ARG A 50 5.42 20.97 7.94
C ARG A 50 6.73 20.50 8.56
N SER A 51 7.82 20.59 7.80
CA SER A 51 9.17 20.26 8.25
C SER A 51 10.13 21.38 7.85
N PRO A 52 11.00 21.87 8.75
CA PRO A 52 12.04 22.83 8.41
C PRO A 52 13.10 22.24 7.47
N ASP A 53 13.28 20.91 7.50
CA ASP A 53 14.24 20.18 6.67
C ASP A 53 13.69 19.84 5.27
N ARG A 54 12.47 20.29 4.96
CA ARG A 54 11.82 20.03 3.67
C ARG A 54 12.65 20.64 2.53
N GLN A 55 13.11 19.80 1.62
CA GLN A 55 13.96 20.23 0.50
C GLN A 55 13.16 20.55 -0.76
N THR A 56 12.06 19.82 -0.99
CA THR A 56 11.24 19.96 -2.20
C THR A 56 9.75 19.77 -1.89
N SER A 57 8.88 20.16 -2.82
CA SER A 57 7.43 19.96 -2.74
C SER A 57 6.91 19.29 -3.99
N ARG A 58 5.98 18.34 -3.84
CA ARG A 58 5.31 17.70 -4.97
C ARG A 58 4.23 18.64 -5.52
N ASN A 59 4.59 19.41 -6.54
CA ASN A 59 3.64 20.22 -7.30
C ASN A 59 2.88 19.31 -8.28
N GLY A 60 1.79 18.70 -7.82
CA GLY A 60 1.04 17.75 -8.64
C GLY A 60 0.05 18.44 -9.60
N TYR A 61 0.14 18.13 -10.89
CA TYR A 61 -1.03 17.92 -11.74
C TYR A 61 -1.13 16.41 -11.94
N ARG A 62 -2.29 15.81 -11.67
CA ARG A 62 -2.56 14.39 -11.91
C ARG A 62 -3.79 14.29 -12.79
#